data_AF-A0A6S6T433-F1
#
_entry.id   AF-A0A6S6T433-F1
#
_cell.length_a   1.000
_cell.length_b   1.000
_cell.length_c   1.000
_cell.angle_alpha   90.00
_cell.angle_beta   90.00
_cell.angle_gamma   90.00
#
_symmetry.space_group_name_H-M   'P 1'
#
loop_
_entity.id
_entity.type
_entity.pdbx_description
1 polymer ?
#
loop_
_entity_poly.entity_id
_entity_poly.type
_entity_poly.pdbx_seq_one_letter_code
_entity_poly.pdbx_strand_id
1 'polypeptide(L)'
;DLNEIKEPLLACPNDPDDVKPLSEVAGAAIQEVFIGSCMTNIGHFRAAGKLLEKTKGAVPTRLWITPPTKMDEAQLSSEGYYNIFGTAGARTEMPGCSLCMGNQARIAPKSTAVSTSTRNFPNRLGDGADVYLASAELAAVAAIMGKLPTVEEYMGYAADLDTMAADVYRYLNFNEIESYQKAAADSKVIPIVAA
;
A
#
# COMPACT_ATOMS: atom_id res chain seq x y z
N ASP A 1 -16.48 14.50 -15.15
CA ASP A 1 -15.93 15.72 -14.50
C ASP A 1 -15.35 15.30 -13.14
N LEU A 2 -14.23 15.87 -12.67
CA LEU A 2 -13.70 15.55 -11.33
C LEU A 2 -14.72 15.87 -10.22
N ASN A 3 -15.58 16.87 -10.43
CA ASN A 3 -16.63 17.23 -9.49
C ASN A 3 -17.74 16.16 -9.33
N GLU A 4 -17.77 15.16 -10.22
CA GLU A 4 -18.74 14.05 -10.18
C GLU A 4 -18.24 12.87 -9.33
N ILE A 5 -16.92 12.78 -9.08
CA ILE A 5 -16.32 11.69 -8.28
C ILE A 5 -16.35 12.11 -6.81
N LYS A 6 -17.38 11.66 -6.09
CA LYS A 6 -17.63 12.03 -4.69
C LYS A 6 -17.28 10.94 -3.68
N GLU A 7 -16.97 9.76 -4.16
CA GLU A 7 -16.61 8.59 -3.35
C GLU A 7 -15.53 7.76 -4.06
N PRO A 8 -14.80 6.91 -3.32
CA PRO A 8 -13.80 6.04 -3.93
C PRO A 8 -14.42 5.09 -4.95
N LEU A 9 -13.67 4.80 -6.01
CA LEU A 9 -14.00 3.80 -7.02
C LEU A 9 -13.09 2.58 -6.84
N LEU A 10 -13.65 1.40 -7.05
CA LEU A 10 -12.92 0.13 -6.95
C LEU A 10 -13.22 -0.71 -8.19
N ALA A 11 -12.23 -1.47 -8.67
CA ALA A 11 -12.52 -2.55 -9.61
C ALA A 11 -12.98 -3.79 -8.83
N CYS A 12 -14.17 -4.29 -9.14
CA CYS A 12 -14.77 -5.46 -8.53
C CYS A 12 -14.04 -6.75 -8.90
N PRO A 13 -14.22 -7.83 -8.12
CA PRO A 13 -13.49 -9.08 -8.31
C PRO A 13 -13.54 -9.61 -9.74
N ASN A 14 -12.39 -10.11 -10.19
CA ASN A 14 -12.21 -10.88 -11.44
C ASN A 14 -12.23 -10.08 -12.75
N ASP A 15 -12.52 -8.77 -12.71
CA ASP A 15 -12.50 -7.90 -13.90
C ASP A 15 -11.98 -6.49 -13.56
N PRO A 16 -10.86 -6.03 -14.15
CA PRO A 16 -10.36 -4.67 -13.90
C PRO A 16 -11.27 -3.58 -14.50
N ASP A 17 -12.13 -3.91 -15.46
CA ASP A 17 -13.05 -2.96 -16.10
C ASP A 17 -14.41 -2.86 -15.36
N ASP A 18 -14.73 -3.80 -14.44
CA ASP A 18 -15.93 -3.73 -13.60
C ASP A 18 -15.73 -2.75 -12.44
N VAL A 19 -15.74 -1.45 -12.73
CA VAL A 19 -15.53 -0.38 -11.75
C VAL A 19 -16.86 0.02 -11.11
N LYS A 20 -16.92 -0.02 -9.77
CA LYS A 20 -18.08 0.41 -8.98
C LYS A 20 -17.71 1.43 -7.90
N PRO A 21 -18.63 2.34 -7.55
CA PRO A 21 -18.48 3.18 -6.38
C PRO A 21 -18.45 2.36 -5.09
N LEU A 22 -17.75 2.86 -4.07
CA LEU A 22 -17.61 2.20 -2.77
C LEU A 22 -18.97 1.88 -2.14
N SER A 23 -19.95 2.76 -2.27
CA SER A 23 -21.30 2.57 -1.73
C SER A 23 -22.00 1.29 -2.23
N GLU A 24 -21.69 0.81 -3.43
CA GLU A 24 -22.29 -0.42 -3.99
C GLU A 24 -21.65 -1.70 -3.45
N VAL A 25 -20.41 -1.62 -2.95
CA VAL A 25 -19.63 -2.79 -2.51
C VAL A 25 -19.30 -2.75 -1.00
N ALA A 26 -19.70 -1.69 -0.31
CA ALA A 26 -19.49 -1.52 1.11
C ALA A 26 -20.03 -2.71 1.93
N GLY A 27 -19.31 -3.09 2.97
CA GLY A 27 -19.65 -4.23 3.83
C GLY A 27 -19.14 -5.58 3.36
N ALA A 28 -18.58 -5.68 2.14
CA ALA A 28 -17.91 -6.91 1.71
C ALA A 28 -16.78 -7.27 2.69
N ALA A 29 -16.80 -8.50 3.22
CA ALA A 29 -15.80 -8.97 4.18
C ALA A 29 -14.44 -9.15 3.50
N ILE A 30 -13.38 -8.61 4.09
CA ILE A 30 -12.02 -8.67 3.56
C ILE A 30 -11.17 -9.54 4.49
N GLN A 31 -10.45 -10.50 3.90
CA GLN A 31 -9.57 -11.40 4.66
C GLN A 31 -8.11 -11.01 4.50
N GLU A 32 -7.70 -10.54 3.32
CA GLU A 32 -6.32 -10.14 3.04
C GLU A 32 -6.25 -8.78 2.36
N VAL A 33 -5.18 -8.04 2.65
CA VAL A 33 -4.94 -6.73 2.02
C VAL A 33 -3.51 -6.67 1.53
N PHE A 34 -3.31 -6.21 0.29
CA PHE A 34 -2.00 -6.03 -0.31
C PHE A 34 -1.77 -4.58 -0.70
N ILE A 35 -0.77 -3.96 -0.09
CA ILE A 35 -0.30 -2.61 -0.40
C ILE A 35 1.16 -2.71 -0.84
N GLY A 36 1.40 -2.54 -2.15
CA GLY A 36 2.77 -2.54 -2.66
C GLY A 36 2.97 -3.11 -4.05
N SER A 37 2.71 -2.30 -5.07
CA SER A 37 3.01 -2.62 -6.47
C SER A 37 3.77 -1.45 -7.13
N CYS A 38 4.08 -1.55 -8.41
CA CYS A 38 4.61 -0.41 -9.16
C CYS A 38 3.66 0.79 -9.25
N MET A 39 2.37 0.64 -8.88
CA MET A 39 1.42 1.74 -8.76
C MET A 39 1.62 2.56 -7.48
N THR A 40 2.44 2.07 -6.55
CA THR A 40 2.67 2.71 -5.26
C THR A 40 4.00 3.48 -5.23
N ASN A 41 4.08 4.45 -4.33
CA ASN A 41 5.23 5.29 -4.01
C ASN A 41 5.25 5.50 -2.50
N ILE A 42 6.34 6.05 -1.95
CA ILE A 42 6.53 6.22 -0.51
C ILE A 42 5.35 6.88 0.22
N GLY A 43 4.65 7.83 -0.40
CA GLY A 43 3.53 8.56 0.22
C GLY A 43 2.37 7.64 0.60
N HIS A 44 2.08 6.65 -0.24
CA HIS A 44 1.04 5.65 0.04
C HIS A 44 1.37 4.79 1.27
N PHE A 45 2.64 4.45 1.48
CA PHE A 45 3.07 3.70 2.65
C PHE A 45 3.03 4.56 3.92
N ARG A 46 3.39 5.85 3.82
CA ARG A 46 3.23 6.78 4.94
C ARG A 46 1.76 6.95 5.31
N ALA A 47 0.89 7.10 4.31
CA ALA A 47 -0.55 7.21 4.52
C ALA A 47 -1.12 5.97 5.22
N ALA A 48 -0.82 4.78 4.69
CA ALA A 48 -1.20 3.52 5.32
C ALA A 48 -0.65 3.42 6.75
N GLY A 49 0.61 3.79 6.97
CA GLY A 49 1.23 3.83 8.30
C GLY A 49 0.50 4.75 9.28
N LYS A 50 0.13 5.96 8.88
CA LYS A 50 -0.63 6.89 9.74
C LYS A 50 -2.03 6.42 10.09
N LEU A 51 -2.67 5.68 9.18
CA LEU A 51 -3.94 5.03 9.47
C LEU A 51 -3.77 3.86 10.45
N LEU A 52 -2.75 3.02 10.24
CA LEU A 52 -2.45 1.87 11.10
C LEU A 52 -1.94 2.28 12.50
N GLU A 53 -1.26 3.41 12.65
CA GLU A 53 -0.79 3.94 13.94
C GLU A 53 -1.96 4.16 14.93
N LYS A 54 -3.17 4.39 14.43
CA LYS A 54 -4.38 4.58 15.24
C LYS A 54 -5.01 3.27 15.71
N THR A 55 -4.58 2.12 15.19
CA THR A 55 -5.14 0.83 15.63
C THR A 55 -4.50 0.35 16.92
N LYS A 56 -5.31 -0.26 17.78
CA LYS A 56 -4.84 -0.88 19.01
C LYS A 56 -4.36 -2.30 18.71
N GLY A 57 -3.15 -2.42 18.18
CA GLY A 57 -2.50 -3.69 17.88
C GLY A 57 -2.77 -4.20 16.47
N ALA A 58 -2.76 -5.52 16.32
CA ALA A 58 -2.83 -6.18 15.02
C ALA A 58 -4.18 -5.97 14.34
N VAL A 59 -4.15 -5.75 13.02
CA VAL A 59 -5.36 -5.66 12.20
C VAL A 59 -6.04 -7.02 12.06
N PRO A 60 -7.37 -7.08 11.85
CA PRO A 60 -8.10 -8.34 11.70
C PRO A 60 -7.81 -9.07 10.38
N THR A 61 -7.31 -8.37 9.37
CA THR A 61 -6.93 -8.95 8.07
C THR A 61 -5.47 -9.37 8.03
N ARG A 62 -5.11 -10.30 7.12
CA ARG A 62 -3.69 -10.49 6.78
C ARG A 62 -3.23 -9.36 5.87
N LEU A 63 -2.47 -8.43 6.44
CA LEU A 63 -1.94 -7.27 5.71
C LEU A 63 -0.54 -7.58 5.16
N TRP A 64 -0.34 -7.30 3.87
CA TRP A 64 0.91 -7.43 3.14
C TRP A 64 1.41 -6.06 2.72
N ILE A 65 2.64 -5.71 3.11
CA ILE A 65 3.29 -4.43 2.78
C ILE A 65 4.55 -4.71 1.96
N THR A 66 4.62 -4.15 0.75
CA THR A 66 5.76 -4.37 -0.15
C THR A 66 6.22 -3.06 -0.79
N PRO A 67 7.24 -2.38 -0.25
CA PRO A 67 7.80 -1.19 -0.89
C PRO A 67 8.30 -1.50 -2.31
N PRO A 68 8.15 -0.59 -3.29
CA PRO A 68 8.51 -0.87 -4.67
C PRO A 68 10.04 -0.91 -4.88
N THR A 69 10.82 -0.21 -4.05
CA THR A 69 12.28 -0.16 -4.14
C THR A 69 12.95 -0.26 -2.77
N LYS A 70 14.25 -0.59 -2.78
CA LYS A 70 15.10 -0.56 -1.57
C LYS A 70 15.23 0.83 -0.96
N MET A 71 15.09 1.87 -1.79
CA MET A 71 15.18 3.26 -1.34
C MET A 71 13.93 3.66 -0.53
N ASP A 72 12.75 3.24 -0.99
CA ASP A 72 11.50 3.40 -0.25
C ASP A 72 11.54 2.63 1.07
N GLU A 73 11.96 1.36 1.04
CA GLU A 73 12.13 0.53 2.25
C GLU A 73 13.09 1.19 3.26
N ALA A 74 14.26 1.65 2.81
CA ALA A 74 15.24 2.28 3.68
C ALA A 74 14.71 3.58 4.31
N GLN A 75 14.03 4.42 3.52
CA GLN A 75 13.46 5.66 4.02
C GLN A 75 12.33 5.38 5.02
N LEU A 76 11.38 4.49 4.70
CA LEU A 76 10.29 4.09 5.59
C LEU A 76 10.80 3.49 6.90
N SER A 77 11.88 2.70 6.83
CA SER A 77 12.55 2.16 8.02
C SER A 77 13.16 3.27 8.88
N SER A 78 13.87 4.22 8.27
CA SER A 78 14.49 5.35 8.98
C SER A 78 13.46 6.26 9.65
N GLU A 79 12.28 6.39 9.07
CA GLU A 79 11.15 7.16 9.60
C GLU A 79 10.32 6.39 10.64
N GLY A 80 10.64 5.10 10.88
CA GLY A 80 9.97 4.28 11.88
C GLY A 80 8.67 3.60 11.42
N TYR A 81 8.28 3.73 10.15
CA TYR A 81 7.03 3.12 9.64
C TYR A 81 7.03 1.60 9.69
N TYR A 82 8.20 0.95 9.60
CA TYR A 82 8.31 -0.50 9.77
C TYR A 82 7.89 -0.99 11.16
N ASN A 83 8.12 -0.19 12.22
CA ASN A 83 7.65 -0.52 13.57
C ASN A 83 6.13 -0.44 13.67
N ILE A 84 5.52 0.52 12.97
CA ILE A 84 4.06 0.66 12.88
C ILE A 84 3.48 -0.55 12.15
N PHE A 85 4.05 -0.93 10.99
CA PHE A 85 3.63 -2.11 10.24
C PHE A 85 3.76 -3.39 11.08
N GLY A 86 4.87 -3.57 11.81
CA GLY A 86 5.07 -4.71 12.70
C GLY A 86 4.06 -4.77 13.85
N THR A 87 3.75 -3.63 14.46
CA THR A 87 2.75 -3.51 15.54
C THR A 87 1.34 -3.80 15.04
N ALA A 88 1.03 -3.40 13.81
CA ALA A 88 -0.21 -3.74 13.11
C ALA A 88 -0.27 -5.21 12.67
N GLY A 89 0.78 -6.02 12.89
CA GLY A 89 0.83 -7.42 12.50
C GLY A 89 0.99 -7.63 10.99
N ALA A 90 1.43 -6.60 10.25
CA ALA A 90 1.63 -6.69 8.82
C ALA A 90 2.83 -7.57 8.47
N ARG A 91 2.70 -8.32 7.37
CA ARG A 91 3.79 -9.04 6.74
C ARG A 91 4.48 -8.12 5.74
N THR A 92 5.70 -7.70 6.05
CA THR A 92 6.55 -6.93 5.14
C THR A 92 7.32 -7.86 4.22
N GLU A 93 7.21 -7.67 2.91
CA GLU A 93 7.99 -8.39 1.91
C GLU A 93 9.16 -7.53 1.41
N MET A 94 10.20 -8.18 0.92
CA MET A 94 11.34 -7.53 0.27
C MET A 94 10.89 -6.74 -0.98
N PRO A 95 11.56 -5.62 -1.32
CA PRO A 95 11.13 -4.79 -2.43
C PRO A 95 11.06 -5.51 -3.78
N GLY A 96 9.93 -5.38 -4.46
CA GLY A 96 9.67 -6.03 -5.76
C GLY A 96 8.18 -6.22 -6.06
N CYS A 97 7.86 -7.06 -7.05
CA CYS A 97 6.48 -7.29 -7.49
C CYS A 97 5.61 -8.05 -6.48
N SER A 98 6.21 -8.91 -5.65
CA SER A 98 5.53 -9.68 -4.61
C SER A 98 4.24 -10.34 -5.12
N LEU A 99 3.11 -10.15 -4.44
CA LEU A 99 1.81 -10.74 -4.77
C LEU A 99 1.23 -10.26 -6.11
N CYS A 100 1.68 -9.12 -6.64
CA CYS A 100 1.11 -8.52 -7.86
C CYS A 100 1.16 -9.47 -9.08
N MET A 101 2.18 -10.33 -9.15
CA MET A 101 2.29 -11.33 -10.21
C MET A 101 1.70 -12.69 -9.83
N GLY A 102 1.69 -13.03 -8.53
CA GLY A 102 1.18 -14.30 -8.01
C GLY A 102 2.01 -15.53 -8.40
N ASN A 103 3.27 -15.36 -8.83
CA ASN A 103 4.16 -16.45 -9.26
C ASN A 103 5.04 -17.02 -8.13
N GLN A 104 5.03 -16.41 -6.95
CA GLN A 104 5.80 -16.82 -5.77
C GLN A 104 4.86 -16.86 -4.56
N ALA A 105 4.81 -15.79 -3.78
CA ALA A 105 3.82 -15.63 -2.72
C ALA A 105 2.42 -15.46 -3.34
N ARG A 106 1.44 -16.13 -2.72
CA ARG A 106 0.02 -16.09 -3.06
C ARG A 106 -0.80 -15.88 -1.79
N ILE A 107 -1.95 -15.25 -1.94
CA ILE A 107 -2.96 -15.19 -0.87
C ILE A 107 -3.61 -16.56 -0.69
N ALA A 108 -4.32 -16.76 0.41
CA ALA A 108 -5.02 -18.00 0.69
C ALA A 108 -6.07 -18.30 -0.41
N PRO A 109 -6.27 -19.58 -0.77
CA PRO A 109 -7.31 -19.96 -1.72
C PRO A 109 -8.69 -19.49 -1.25
N LYS A 110 -9.52 -19.02 -2.19
CA LYS A 110 -10.89 -18.54 -1.94
C LYS A 110 -11.00 -17.38 -0.93
N SER A 111 -9.92 -16.63 -0.77
CA SER A 111 -9.84 -15.44 0.07
C SER A 111 -10.38 -14.22 -0.69
N THR A 112 -11.07 -13.33 0.01
CA THR A 112 -11.46 -12.01 -0.51
C THR A 112 -10.39 -11.01 -0.10
N ALA A 113 -9.83 -10.29 -1.08
CA ALA A 113 -8.74 -9.36 -0.86
C ALA A 113 -8.98 -7.98 -1.45
N VAL A 114 -8.34 -6.97 -0.84
CA VAL A 114 -8.16 -5.64 -1.43
C VAL A 114 -6.71 -5.47 -1.81
N SER A 115 -6.45 -5.00 -3.03
CA SER A 115 -5.11 -4.94 -3.60
C SER A 115 -4.85 -3.60 -4.28
N THR A 116 -3.67 -3.03 -4.04
CA THR A 116 -3.15 -1.88 -4.80
C THR A 116 -2.32 -2.33 -6.02
N SER A 117 -2.54 -3.55 -6.50
CA SER A 117 -1.95 -4.07 -7.74
C SER A 117 -2.65 -3.52 -8.98
N THR A 118 -2.20 -3.93 -10.16
CA THR A 118 -2.77 -3.48 -11.43
C THR A 118 -3.83 -4.41 -12.01
N ARG A 119 -3.97 -5.64 -11.48
CA ARG A 119 -4.76 -6.71 -12.09
C ARG A 119 -5.39 -7.60 -11.03
N ASN A 120 -6.66 -7.93 -11.23
CA ASN A 120 -7.49 -8.77 -10.37
C ASN A 120 -8.13 -9.96 -11.12
N PHE A 121 -7.57 -10.38 -12.25
CA PHE A 121 -8.06 -11.54 -13.02
C PHE A 121 -8.20 -12.81 -12.15
N PRO A 122 -9.10 -13.75 -12.52
CA PRO A 122 -9.24 -15.02 -11.83
C PRO A 122 -7.90 -15.73 -11.60
N ASN A 123 -7.69 -16.22 -10.39
CA ASN A 123 -6.47 -16.95 -9.98
C ASN A 123 -5.17 -16.12 -10.01
N ARG A 124 -5.25 -14.78 -10.14
CA ARG A 124 -4.06 -13.94 -10.23
C ARG A 124 -3.28 -13.89 -8.92
N LEU A 125 -3.88 -13.39 -7.85
CA LEU A 125 -3.23 -13.28 -6.52
C LEU A 125 -3.29 -14.59 -5.73
N GLY A 126 -4.35 -15.38 -5.92
CA GLY A 126 -4.59 -16.64 -5.21
C GLY A 126 -5.69 -17.45 -5.88
N ASP A 127 -5.75 -18.75 -5.59
CA ASP A 127 -6.64 -19.68 -6.29
C ASP A 127 -8.10 -19.47 -5.89
N GLY A 128 -8.96 -19.14 -6.87
CA GLY A 128 -10.37 -18.83 -6.64
C GLY A 128 -10.60 -17.62 -5.72
N ALA A 129 -9.61 -16.74 -5.58
CA ALA A 129 -9.70 -15.56 -4.74
C ALA A 129 -10.46 -14.42 -5.44
N ASP A 130 -11.25 -13.68 -4.67
CA ASP A 130 -11.96 -12.49 -5.13
C ASP A 130 -11.15 -11.24 -4.76
N VAL A 131 -10.72 -10.46 -5.76
CA VAL A 131 -9.77 -9.35 -5.55
C VAL A 131 -10.36 -8.02 -6.00
N TYR A 132 -10.54 -7.10 -5.05
CA TYR A 132 -10.84 -5.71 -5.34
C TYR A 132 -9.56 -4.93 -5.63
N LEU A 133 -9.57 -4.08 -6.66
CA LEU A 133 -8.50 -3.09 -6.86
C LEU A 133 -8.92 -1.76 -6.23
N ALA A 134 -8.06 -1.18 -5.39
CA ALA A 134 -8.35 0.05 -4.64
C ALA A 134 -7.10 0.91 -4.44
N SER A 135 -7.30 2.15 -3.97
CA SER A 135 -6.22 3.00 -3.49
C SER A 135 -5.58 2.46 -2.21
N ALA A 136 -4.38 2.93 -1.88
CA ALA A 136 -3.65 2.47 -0.70
C ALA A 136 -4.32 2.90 0.61
N GLU A 137 -4.91 4.09 0.62
CA GLU A 137 -5.62 4.66 1.75
C GLU A 137 -6.87 3.83 2.05
N LEU A 138 -7.67 3.52 1.02
CA LEU A 138 -8.84 2.66 1.16
C LEU A 138 -8.48 1.22 1.53
N ALA A 139 -7.41 0.68 0.95
CA ALA A 139 -6.90 -0.64 1.32
C ALA A 139 -6.48 -0.69 2.80
N ALA A 140 -5.81 0.34 3.31
CA ALA A 140 -5.44 0.43 4.72
C ALA A 140 -6.68 0.49 5.63
N VAL A 141 -7.69 1.30 5.30
CA VAL A 141 -8.96 1.33 6.06
C VAL A 141 -9.66 -0.04 6.02
N ALA A 142 -9.69 -0.71 4.87
CA ALA A 142 -10.27 -2.04 4.76
C ALA A 142 -9.49 -3.08 5.61
N ALA A 143 -8.17 -2.96 5.70
CA ALA A 143 -7.35 -3.81 6.56
C ALA A 143 -7.71 -3.62 8.04
N ILE A 144 -7.86 -2.36 8.47
CA ILE A 144 -8.22 -1.99 9.84
C ILE A 144 -9.61 -2.53 10.20
N MET A 145 -10.57 -2.42 9.29
CA MET A 145 -11.97 -2.77 9.55
C MET A 145 -12.32 -4.24 9.29
N GLY A 146 -11.53 -4.97 8.50
CA GLY A 146 -11.86 -6.34 8.09
C GLY A 146 -12.99 -6.44 7.06
N LYS A 147 -13.39 -5.30 6.48
CA LYS A 147 -14.44 -5.18 5.46
C LYS A 147 -14.21 -3.93 4.61
N LEU A 148 -14.86 -3.84 3.45
CA LEU A 148 -14.95 -2.56 2.75
C LEU A 148 -15.77 -1.57 3.60
N PRO A 149 -15.22 -0.38 3.91
CA PRO A 149 -15.92 0.62 4.71
C PRO A 149 -17.11 1.21 3.95
N THR A 150 -18.05 1.79 4.67
CA THR A 150 -19.00 2.74 4.10
C THR A 150 -18.27 4.03 3.69
N VAL A 151 -18.90 4.84 2.84
CA VAL A 151 -18.34 6.14 2.42
C VAL A 151 -18.11 7.05 3.62
N GLU A 152 -19.03 7.08 4.59
CA GLU A 152 -18.90 7.90 5.80
C GLU A 152 -17.74 7.43 6.69
N GLU A 153 -17.62 6.11 6.92
CA GLU A 153 -16.49 5.55 7.66
C GLU A 153 -15.16 5.91 6.96
N TYR A 154 -15.06 5.73 5.65
CA TYR A 154 -13.86 6.08 4.88
C TYR A 154 -13.53 7.58 4.96
N MET A 155 -14.51 8.46 4.77
CA MET A 155 -14.30 9.90 4.81
C MET A 155 -13.84 10.38 6.19
N GLY A 156 -14.25 9.72 7.28
CA GLY A 156 -13.71 9.98 8.61
C GLY A 156 -12.20 9.73 8.70
N TYR A 157 -11.72 8.60 8.17
CA TYR A 157 -10.28 8.32 8.09
C TYR A 157 -9.53 9.26 7.13
N ALA A 158 -10.14 9.60 5.99
CA ALA A 158 -9.54 10.47 4.99
C ALA A 158 -9.36 11.91 5.49
N ALA A 159 -10.37 12.47 6.15
CA ALA A 159 -10.31 13.82 6.71
C ALA A 159 -9.15 13.97 7.72
N ASP A 160 -8.93 12.95 8.54
CA ASP A 160 -7.80 12.92 9.46
C ASP A 160 -6.46 12.89 8.73
N LEU A 161 -6.34 12.11 7.66
CA LEU A 161 -5.12 12.00 6.87
C LEU A 161 -4.80 13.31 6.14
N ASP A 162 -5.83 14.01 5.67
CA ASP A 162 -5.70 15.31 4.99
C ASP A 162 -5.04 16.37 5.88
N THR A 163 -5.26 16.32 7.20
CA THR A 163 -4.59 17.24 8.13
C THR A 163 -3.06 17.10 8.14
N MET A 164 -2.54 15.97 7.64
CA MET A 164 -1.12 15.62 7.61
C MET A 164 -0.58 15.48 6.18
N ALA A 165 -1.38 15.80 5.14
CA ALA A 165 -1.06 15.52 3.75
C ALA A 165 0.30 16.06 3.30
N ALA A 166 0.69 17.25 3.77
CA ALA A 166 1.96 17.89 3.41
C ALA A 166 3.19 17.10 3.86
N ASP A 167 3.10 16.35 4.96
CA ASP A 167 4.18 15.49 5.44
C ASP A 167 4.09 14.08 4.83
N VAL A 168 2.88 13.54 4.73
CA VAL A 168 2.61 12.19 4.22
C VAL A 168 3.07 12.05 2.76
N TYR A 169 2.69 12.98 1.88
CA TYR A 169 2.89 12.85 0.43
C TYR A 169 4.19 13.48 -0.09
N ARG A 170 5.25 13.52 0.74
CA ARG A 170 6.59 13.95 0.30
C ARG A 170 7.27 12.85 -0.51
N TYR A 171 7.65 13.13 -1.76
CA TYR A 171 8.40 12.17 -2.58
C TYR A 171 9.87 12.05 -2.14
N LEU A 172 10.54 11.00 -2.64
CA LEU A 172 11.98 10.84 -2.48
C LEU A 172 12.72 11.72 -3.50
N ASN A 173 13.32 12.81 -3.01
CA ASN A 173 14.25 13.63 -3.79
C ASN A 173 15.68 13.30 -3.37
N PHE A 174 16.37 12.42 -4.10
CA PHE A 174 17.72 11.98 -3.73
C PHE A 174 18.75 13.12 -3.66
N ASN A 175 18.51 14.21 -4.38
CA ASN A 175 19.33 15.42 -4.31
C ASN A 175 19.11 16.25 -3.04
N GLU A 176 18.12 15.91 -2.20
CA GLU A 176 17.81 16.57 -0.93
C GLU A 176 18.16 15.68 0.27
N ILE A 177 18.61 14.44 0.03
CA ILE A 177 18.94 13.47 1.08
C ILE A 177 20.46 13.40 1.24
N GLU A 178 20.96 13.80 2.42
CA GLU A 178 22.38 13.93 2.72
C GLU A 178 23.18 12.66 2.43
N SER A 179 22.65 11.47 2.78
CA SER A 179 23.33 10.20 2.55
C SER A 179 23.57 9.91 1.06
N TYR A 180 22.62 10.26 0.20
CA TYR A 180 22.75 10.11 -1.25
C TYR A 180 23.64 11.20 -1.85
N GLN A 181 23.55 12.45 -1.37
CA GLN A 181 24.48 13.52 -1.79
C GLN A 181 25.93 13.13 -1.48
N LYS A 182 26.18 12.60 -0.29
CA LYS A 182 27.51 12.15 0.14
C LYS A 182 28.02 10.99 -0.72
N ALA A 183 27.21 9.95 -0.92
CA ALA A 183 27.59 8.83 -1.79
C ALA A 183 27.85 9.28 -3.25
N ALA A 184 27.07 10.24 -3.76
CA ALA A 184 27.27 10.82 -5.08
C ALA A 184 28.54 11.69 -5.17
N ALA A 185 28.94 12.35 -4.07
CA ALA A 185 30.20 13.09 -4.01
C ALA A 185 31.41 12.14 -3.92
N ASP A 186 31.33 11.12 -3.07
CA ASP A 186 32.40 10.15 -2.84
C ASP A 186 32.67 9.31 -4.11
N SER A 187 31.64 8.95 -4.88
CA SER A 187 31.78 8.19 -6.14
C SER A 187 32.42 8.97 -7.30
N LYS A 188 32.54 10.30 -7.21
CA LYS A 188 33.32 11.10 -8.18
C LYS A 188 34.81 10.91 -8.02
N VAL A 189 35.26 10.37 -6.88
CA VAL A 189 36.65 10.01 -6.65
C VAL A 189 36.84 8.58 -7.16
N ILE A 190 37.35 8.42 -8.39
CA ILE A 190 37.75 7.09 -8.88
C ILE A 190 38.89 6.61 -7.99
N PRO A 191 38.74 5.50 -7.23
CA PRO A 191 39.85 4.97 -6.46
C PRO A 191 40.93 4.53 -7.45
N ILE A 192 42.08 5.21 -7.41
CA ILE A 192 43.29 4.76 -8.11
C ILE A 192 43.74 3.53 -7.34
N VAL A 193 43.42 2.35 -7.85
CA VAL A 193 43.98 1.09 -7.32
C VAL A 193 45.48 1.16 -7.59
N ALA A 194 46.29 1.32 -6.54
CA ALA A 194 47.73 1.19 -6.64
C ALA A 194 48.05 -0.25 -7.06
N ALA A 195 48.69 -0.39 -8.22
CA ALA A 195 49.14 -1.66 -8.80
C ALA A 195 50.26 -2.30 -7.99
#